data_AF-A0AAV3UJJ0-F1
#
_entry.id   AF-A0AAV3UJJ0-F1
#
_cell.length_a   1.000
_cell.length_b   1.000
_cell.length_c   1.000
_cell.angle_alpha   90.00
_cell.angle_beta   90.00
_cell.angle_gamma   90.00
#
_symmetry.space_group_name_H-M   'P 1'
#
loop_
_entity.id
_entity.type
_entity.pdbx_description
1 polymer ?
#
loop_
_entity_poly.entity_id
_entity_poly.type
_entity_poly.pdbx_seq_one_letter_code
_entity_poly.pdbx_strand_id
1 'polypeptide(L)'
;MSIADEFQNDVLVSSFYEAALSTTRESDPSIPIAFRFGSDIEGGLNVTREYDAEVLHPSYDLIQGTPFFEGEVDIDLVDVAYEDGRTVNVWAVKT
;
A
#
# COMPACT_ATOMS: atom_id res chain seq x y z
N MET A 1 6.20 10.48 16.66
CA MET A 1 4.73 10.46 16.59
C MET A 1 4.19 10.18 18.00
N SER A 2 4.01 11.20 18.85
CA SER A 2 4.11 11.03 20.32
C SER A 2 3.23 9.95 20.95
N ILE A 3 2.01 9.72 20.45
CA ILE A 3 1.11 8.68 20.97
C ILE A 3 1.52 7.28 20.51
N ALA A 4 1.97 7.13 19.26
CA ALA A 4 2.39 5.83 18.74
C ALA A 4 3.74 5.40 19.33
N ASP A 5 4.63 6.37 19.60
CA ASP A 5 5.94 6.14 20.20
C ASP A 5 5.83 5.57 21.64
N GLU A 6 4.67 5.69 22.30
CA GLU A 6 4.40 5.05 23.60
C GLU A 6 4.33 3.51 23.50
N PHE A 7 4.22 2.96 22.28
CA PHE A 7 4.12 1.54 22.02
C PHE A 7 5.37 1.04 21.26
N GLN A 8 5.89 -0.12 21.66
CA GLN A 8 7.08 -0.72 21.03
C GLN A 8 6.73 -1.57 19.80
N ASN A 9 5.93 -1.02 18.87
CA ASN A 9 5.57 -1.68 17.62
C ASN A 9 6.12 -0.91 16.44
N ASP A 10 6.40 -1.62 15.35
CA ASP A 10 6.63 -0.98 14.06
C ASP A 10 5.33 -0.30 13.59
N VAL A 11 5.46 0.91 13.04
CA VAL A 11 4.33 1.73 12.59
C VAL A 11 4.39 1.87 11.08
N LEU A 12 3.25 1.63 10.42
CA LEU A 12 3.01 1.92 9.01
C LEU A 12 1.91 2.97 8.90
N VAL A 13 2.12 4.03 8.12
CA VAL A 13 1.06 5.01 7.80
C VAL A 13 0.51 4.73 6.41
N SER A 14 -0.81 4.58 6.29
CA SER A 14 -1.44 4.38 4.98
C SER A 14 -2.59 5.35 4.75
N SER A 15 -2.79 5.75 3.49
CA SER A 15 -3.81 6.74 3.12
C SER A 15 -4.26 6.57 1.67
N PHE A 16 -5.48 7.01 1.38
CA PHE A 16 -5.96 7.25 0.02
C PHE A 16 -5.55 8.63 -0.53
N TYR A 17 -5.00 9.50 0.33
CA TYR A 17 -4.62 10.86 -0.03
C TYR A 17 -3.11 10.99 -0.10
N GLU A 18 -2.60 11.28 -1.29
CA GLU A 18 -1.18 11.57 -1.55
C GLU A 18 -0.61 12.66 -0.62
N ALA A 19 -1.38 13.73 -0.38
CA ALA A 19 -0.96 14.80 0.51
C ALA A 19 -0.66 14.31 1.94
N ALA A 20 -1.37 13.30 2.43
CA ALA A 20 -1.10 12.71 3.74
C ALA A 20 0.19 11.87 3.73
N LEU A 21 0.49 11.19 2.60
CA LEU A 21 1.74 10.47 2.41
C LEU A 21 2.92 11.43 2.36
N SER A 22 2.83 12.49 1.54
CA SER A 22 3.84 13.56 1.46
C SER A 22 4.10 14.17 2.83
N THR A 23 3.03 14.56 3.54
CA THR A 23 3.13 15.17 4.87
C THR A 23 3.81 14.23 5.86
N THR A 24 3.50 12.93 5.82
CA THR A 24 4.16 11.93 6.67
C THR A 24 5.64 11.84 6.34
N ARG A 25 5.99 11.73 5.06
CA ARG A 25 7.38 11.62 4.59
C ARG A 25 8.21 12.86 4.93
N GLU A 26 7.61 14.05 4.85
CA GLU A 26 8.23 15.31 5.25
C GLU A 26 8.42 15.43 6.77
N SER A 27 7.45 14.92 7.54
CA SER A 27 7.46 15.02 9.01
C SER A 27 8.43 14.02 9.65
N ASP A 28 8.44 12.79 9.17
CA ASP A 28 9.33 11.73 9.62
C ASP A 28 9.56 10.70 8.50
N PRO A 29 10.67 10.79 7.75
CA PRO A 29 10.94 9.90 6.63
C PRO A 29 11.27 8.46 7.04
N SER A 30 11.52 8.20 8.34
CA SER A 30 11.79 6.85 8.84
C SER A 30 10.54 5.99 8.99
N ILE A 31 9.35 6.61 8.99
CA ILE A 31 8.08 5.90 9.07
C ILE A 31 7.72 5.38 7.66
N PRO A 32 7.57 4.05 7.48
CA PRO A 32 7.13 3.51 6.20
C PRO A 32 5.70 3.95 5.89
N ILE A 33 5.42 4.09 4.60
CA ILE A 33 4.11 4.51 4.09
C ILE A 33 3.53 3.53 3.09
N ALA A 34 2.22 3.60 2.89
CA ALA A 34 1.51 2.79 1.91
C ALA A 34 0.35 3.57 1.27
N PHE A 35 0.29 3.62 -0.06
CA PHE A 35 -0.86 4.19 -0.76
C PHE A 35 -1.97 3.14 -0.87
N ARG A 36 -3.15 3.48 -0.38
CA ARG A 36 -4.32 2.63 -0.52
C ARG A 36 -5.02 2.90 -1.84
N PHE A 37 -5.23 1.85 -2.61
CA PHE A 37 -5.96 1.93 -3.87
C PHE A 37 -6.93 0.77 -4.05
N GLY A 38 -7.90 0.98 -4.94
CA GLY A 38 -8.89 0.01 -5.37
C GLY A 38 -8.77 -0.22 -6.87
N SER A 39 -9.88 -0.10 -7.60
CA SER A 39 -10.02 -0.47 -9.02
C SER A 39 -9.02 0.17 -10.00
N ASP A 40 -8.39 1.30 -9.66
CA ASP A 40 -7.35 1.93 -10.48
C ASP A 40 -5.95 1.40 -10.11
N ILE A 41 -5.55 0.30 -10.75
CA ILE A 41 -4.27 -0.37 -10.48
C ILE A 41 -3.09 0.48 -10.96
N GLU A 42 -3.15 1.02 -12.17
CA GLU A 42 -2.06 1.80 -12.74
C GLU A 42 -1.83 3.09 -11.94
N GLY A 43 -2.91 3.79 -11.57
CA GLY A 43 -2.83 4.95 -10.68
C GLY A 43 -2.27 4.58 -9.30
N GLY A 44 -2.73 3.45 -8.73
CA GLY A 44 -2.23 2.92 -7.47
C GLY A 44 -0.72 2.64 -7.49
N LEU A 45 -0.23 2.00 -8.55
CA LEU A 45 1.19 1.72 -8.76
C LEU A 45 2.00 2.99 -8.99
N ASN A 46 1.48 3.94 -9.78
CA ASN A 46 2.15 5.21 -10.03
C ASN A 46 2.39 5.97 -8.73
N VAL A 47 1.35 6.14 -7.91
CA VAL A 47 1.47 6.84 -6.62
C VAL A 47 2.40 6.09 -5.66
N THR A 48 2.28 4.76 -5.59
CA THR A 48 3.16 3.92 -4.74
C THR A 48 4.64 4.15 -5.08
N ARG A 49 4.97 4.24 -6.37
CA ARG A 49 6.35 4.48 -6.84
C ARG A 49 6.77 5.94 -6.67
N GLU A 50 5.88 6.89 -6.92
CA GLU A 50 6.15 8.33 -6.82
C GLU A 50 6.56 8.75 -5.41
N TYR A 51 5.89 8.22 -4.38
CA TYR A 51 6.21 8.50 -2.97
C TYR A 51 7.16 7.47 -2.34
N ASP A 52 7.69 6.54 -3.16
CA ASP A 52 8.53 5.41 -2.75
C ASP A 52 7.96 4.63 -1.56
N ALA A 53 6.67 4.29 -1.61
CA ALA A 53 5.96 3.67 -0.50
C ALA A 53 6.32 2.19 -0.33
N GLU A 54 6.80 1.80 0.84
CA GLU A 54 7.41 0.49 1.14
C GLU A 54 6.44 -0.70 1.02
N VAL A 55 5.13 -0.41 1.03
CA VAL A 55 4.06 -1.41 0.99
C VAL A 55 3.07 -1.08 -0.11
N LEU A 56 2.79 -2.07 -0.96
CA LEU A 56 1.66 -2.04 -1.88
C LEU A 56 0.37 -2.33 -1.10
N HIS A 57 -0.62 -1.43 -1.15
CA HIS A 57 -1.82 -1.52 -0.31
C HIS A 57 -3.16 -1.57 -1.10
N PRO A 58 -3.36 -2.58 -1.97
CA PRO A 58 -4.53 -2.69 -2.82
C PRO A 58 -5.77 -3.24 -2.09
N SER A 59 -6.91 -3.15 -2.75
CA SER A 59 -8.11 -3.90 -2.35
C SER A 59 -7.92 -5.42 -2.57
N TYR A 60 -8.50 -6.25 -1.71
CA TYR A 60 -8.30 -7.71 -1.66
C TYR A 60 -8.76 -8.42 -2.94
N ASP A 61 -9.77 -7.88 -3.61
CA ASP A 61 -10.35 -8.36 -4.86
C ASP A 61 -9.46 -8.16 -6.09
N LEU A 62 -8.32 -7.49 -5.93
CA LEU A 62 -7.34 -7.24 -6.99
C LEU A 62 -6.18 -8.25 -7.00
N ILE A 63 -6.12 -9.17 -6.03
CA ILE A 63 -5.00 -10.12 -5.92
C ILE A 63 -5.27 -11.37 -6.76
N GLN A 64 -4.53 -11.50 -7.86
CA GLN A 64 -4.56 -12.67 -8.74
C GLN A 64 -4.22 -13.96 -7.98
N GLY A 65 -4.73 -15.09 -8.48
CA GLY A 65 -4.48 -16.41 -7.88
C GLY A 65 -5.24 -16.67 -6.58
N THR A 66 -6.08 -15.73 -6.11
CA THR A 66 -6.94 -15.92 -4.93
C THR A 66 -8.39 -16.22 -5.32
N PRO A 67 -9.19 -16.87 -4.45
CA PRO A 67 -10.64 -17.05 -4.68
C PRO A 67 -11.45 -15.76 -4.68
N PHE A 68 -10.83 -14.64 -4.32
CA PHE A 68 -11.48 -13.33 -4.18
C PHE A 68 -11.24 -12.42 -5.37
N PHE A 69 -10.42 -12.83 -6.34
CA PHE A 69 -10.09 -12.01 -7.48
C PHE A 69 -11.33 -11.76 -8.36
N GLU A 70 -11.69 -10.49 -8.54
CA GLU A 70 -12.87 -10.06 -9.33
C GLU A 70 -12.49 -9.29 -10.61
N GLY A 71 -11.20 -9.24 -10.96
CA GLY A 71 -10.70 -8.50 -12.12
C GLY A 71 -10.47 -9.35 -13.38
N GLU A 72 -10.36 -8.68 -14.53
CA GLU A 72 -9.80 -9.24 -15.79
C GLU A 72 -8.43 -8.62 -16.12
N VAL A 73 -7.76 -8.08 -15.11
CA VAL A 73 -6.50 -7.33 -15.25
C VAL A 73 -5.31 -8.25 -15.47
N ASP A 74 -4.40 -7.87 -16.36
CA ASP A 74 -3.16 -8.61 -16.68
C ASP A 74 -1.99 -8.29 -15.74
N ILE A 75 -2.21 -7.43 -14.74
CA ILE A 75 -1.17 -7.01 -13.79
C ILE A 75 -1.24 -7.85 -12.53
N ASP A 76 -0.24 -8.69 -12.29
CA ASP A 76 -0.09 -9.43 -11.03
C ASP A 76 0.59 -8.53 -9.98
N LEU A 77 -0.19 -8.06 -9.02
CA LEU A 77 0.27 -7.16 -7.96
C LEU A 77 1.27 -7.81 -6.99
N VAL A 78 1.26 -9.13 -6.84
CA VAL A 78 2.21 -9.85 -5.97
C VAL A 78 3.56 -9.93 -6.67
N ASP A 79 3.57 -10.26 -7.96
CA ASP A 79 4.80 -10.27 -8.76
C ASP A 79 5.40 -8.87 -8.87
N VAL A 80 4.58 -7.85 -9.15
CA VAL A 80 5.04 -6.45 -9.20
C VAL A 80 5.66 -6.02 -7.87
N ALA A 81 5.03 -6.35 -6.73
CA ALA A 81 5.59 -6.02 -5.43
C ALA A 81 6.92 -6.75 -5.18
N TYR A 82 7.03 -8.02 -5.57
CA TYR A 82 8.26 -8.79 -5.46
C TYR A 82 9.40 -8.18 -6.29
N GLU A 83 9.13 -7.80 -7.55
CA GLU A 83 10.11 -7.15 -8.43
C GLU A 83 10.55 -5.78 -7.90
N ASP A 84 9.62 -5.00 -7.36
CA ASP A 84 9.90 -3.68 -6.77
C ASP A 84 10.50 -3.76 -5.36
N GLY A 85 10.67 -4.96 -4.78
CA GLY A 85 11.19 -5.15 -3.43
C GLY A 85 10.26 -4.66 -2.31
N ARG A 86 8.96 -4.63 -2.58
CA ARG A 86 7.91 -4.13 -1.68
C ARG A 86 7.11 -5.30 -1.07
N THR A 87 6.47 -5.06 0.07
CA THR A 87 5.51 -6.02 0.66
C THR A 87 4.09 -5.71 0.22
N VAL A 88 3.17 -6.68 0.32
CA VAL A 88 1.74 -6.50 -0.02
C VAL A 88 0.89 -6.59 1.24
N ASN A 89 0.02 -5.61 1.46
CA ASN A 89 -0.98 -5.59 2.53
C ASN A 89 -2.36 -5.27 1.93
N VAL A 90 -3.35 -6.14 2.08
CA VAL A 90 -4.65 -6.00 1.37
C VAL A 90 -5.79 -5.53 2.28
N TRP A 91 -6.79 -4.87 1.71
CA TRP A 91 -8.01 -4.45 2.42
C TRP A 91 -9.28 -4.67 1.60
N ALA A 92 -10.49 -4.80 2.14
CA ALA A 92 -10.78 -5.41 3.41
C ALA A 92 -11.18 -6.87 3.16
N VAL A 93 -10.41 -7.80 3.70
CA VAL A 93 -10.76 -9.23 3.65
C VAL A 93 -11.99 -9.45 4.54
N LYS A 94 -13.04 -10.03 3.96
CA LYS A 94 -14.26 -10.42 4.67
C LYS A 94 -14.26 -11.93 4.89
N THR A 95 -14.77 -12.37 6.04
CA THR A 95 -14.94 -13.79 6.43
C THR A 95 -16.35 -14.28 6.20
#